data_AF-A0A7V7YJH9-F1
#
_entry.id   AF-A0A7V7YJH9-F1
#
_cell.length_a   1.000
_cell.length_b   1.000
_cell.length_c   1.000
_cell.angle_alpha   90.00
_cell.angle_beta   90.00
_cell.angle_gamma   90.00
#
_symmetry.space_group_name_H-M   'P 1'
#
loop_
_entity.id
_entity.type
_entity.pdbx_description
1 polymer ?
#
loop_
_entity_poly.entity_id
_entity_poly.type
_entity_poly.pdbx_seq_one_letter_code
_entity_poly.pdbx_strand_id
1 'polypeptide(L)'
;MYVWPTSMVTAMSMCCSSLKRPSSTTCSWDKNPQTRLLINQGEARFRDDTAARLPAHRFSSWGGTVVDVNEDGHPDLVVSAIAVPGFVPLQVRAWQNDGKGPFTDVTASVIPRTTVGRSWSMARGDLDGDGKPDLFIGGWQSQARLLLTGNRIDE
;
A
#
# COMPACT_ATOMS: atom_id res chain seq x y z
N MET A 1 -37.07 32.92 12.64
CA MET A 1 -36.32 33.22 11.40
C MET A 1 -34.85 33.10 11.74
N TYR A 2 -34.23 31.97 11.41
CA TYR A 2 -32.77 31.81 11.41
C TYR A 2 -32.44 31.02 10.15
N VAL A 3 -31.72 31.69 9.26
CA VAL A 3 -31.33 31.23 7.94
C VAL A 3 -29.92 30.67 8.06
N TRP A 4 -29.69 29.45 7.61
CA TRP A 4 -28.33 28.92 7.45
C TRP A 4 -27.74 29.45 6.14
N PRO A 5 -26.52 30.01 6.13
CA PRO A 5 -25.76 30.11 4.90
C PRO A 5 -24.92 28.85 4.67
N THR A 6 -25.07 28.30 3.48
CA THR A 6 -24.21 27.35 2.80
C THR A 6 -22.77 27.86 2.69
N SER A 7 -21.78 27.00 2.92
CA SER A 7 -20.47 27.09 2.26
C SER A 7 -19.78 25.73 2.25
N MET A 8 -19.66 25.19 1.04
CA MET A 8 -18.75 24.10 0.68
C MET A 8 -17.30 24.51 0.97
N VAL A 9 -16.49 23.59 1.49
CA VAL A 9 -15.03 23.68 1.38
C VAL A 9 -14.54 22.42 0.69
N THR A 10 -14.27 22.55 -0.61
CA THR A 10 -13.47 21.61 -1.38
C THR A 10 -12.01 21.80 -0.98
N ALA A 11 -11.42 20.86 -0.26
CA ALA A 11 -9.98 20.83 -0.03
C ALA A 11 -9.31 20.06 -1.19
N MET A 12 -8.96 20.77 -2.26
CA MET A 12 -8.01 20.27 -3.24
C MET A 12 -6.61 20.65 -2.75
N SER A 13 -5.88 19.69 -2.15
CA SER A 13 -4.49 19.91 -1.77
C SER A 13 -3.63 19.95 -3.04
N MET A 14 -3.31 21.16 -3.51
CA MET A 14 -2.27 21.39 -4.50
C MET A 14 -0.91 21.37 -3.80
N CYS A 15 -0.11 20.34 -4.05
CA CYS A 15 1.31 20.37 -3.74
C CYS A 15 2.09 20.65 -5.04
N CYS A 16 2.31 21.93 -5.37
CA CYS A 16 3.33 22.34 -6.33
C CYS A 16 4.32 23.23 -5.58
N SER A 17 5.35 22.62 -5.02
CA SER A 17 6.42 23.29 -4.27
C SER A 17 7.53 23.74 -5.22
N SER A 18 7.45 24.99 -5.69
CA SER A 18 8.50 26.00 -5.52
C SER A 18 8.30 27.15 -6.51
N LEU A 19 8.29 28.37 -5.97
CA LEU A 19 8.34 29.59 -6.77
C LEU A 19 9.74 29.75 -7.38
N LYS A 20 9.84 29.73 -8.71
CA LYS A 20 10.67 30.67 -9.52
C LYS A 20 10.41 30.53 -11.02
N ARG A 21 9.77 31.58 -11.57
CA ARG A 21 9.62 32.03 -12.99
C ARG A 21 8.82 31.13 -13.96
N PRO A 22 7.85 31.68 -14.71
CA PRO A 22 6.97 30.88 -15.58
C PRO A 22 7.57 30.74 -16.98
N SER A 23 8.15 29.59 -17.29
CA SER A 23 8.29 29.13 -18.69
C SER A 23 8.24 27.61 -18.86
N SER A 24 7.81 26.85 -17.83
CA SER A 24 7.52 25.42 -17.96
C SER A 24 6.16 25.10 -17.32
N THR A 25 5.17 24.78 -18.15
CA THR A 25 3.79 24.42 -17.77
C THR A 25 3.66 23.02 -17.16
N THR A 26 4.73 22.43 -16.66
CA THR A 26 4.70 21.11 -16.03
C THR A 26 5.10 21.22 -14.56
N CYS A 27 4.12 21.22 -13.65
CA CYS A 27 4.38 20.75 -12.28
C CYS A 27 4.85 19.30 -12.42
N SER A 28 6.13 19.04 -12.22
CA SER A 28 6.69 17.68 -12.25
C SER A 28 6.24 16.95 -11.00
N TRP A 29 5.37 15.94 -11.14
CA TRP A 29 4.99 15.03 -10.06
C TRP A 29 6.20 14.19 -9.60
N ASP A 30 6.22 13.75 -8.34
CA ASP A 30 7.25 12.83 -7.84
C ASP A 30 7.19 11.52 -8.63
N LYS A 31 8.34 11.11 -9.18
CA LYS A 31 8.50 9.87 -9.97
C LYS A 31 9.22 8.78 -9.19
N ASN A 32 9.57 9.02 -7.93
CA ASN A 32 10.16 8.01 -7.08
C ASN A 32 9.09 6.92 -6.78
N PRO A 33 9.32 5.66 -7.20
CA PRO A 33 8.31 4.61 -7.10
C PRO A 33 8.16 4.05 -5.68
N GLN A 34 9.03 4.45 -4.75
CA GLN A 34 9.01 4.04 -3.34
C GLN A 34 7.64 4.34 -2.69
N THR A 35 7.03 3.33 -2.08
CA THR A 35 5.84 3.48 -1.22
C THR A 35 6.18 4.38 -0.05
N ARG A 36 5.29 5.33 0.27
CA ARG A 36 5.49 6.32 1.33
C ARG A 36 4.76 5.93 2.60
N LEU A 37 5.42 6.10 3.75
CA LEU A 37 4.81 6.03 5.07
C LEU A 37 4.77 7.43 5.69
N LEU A 38 3.56 7.98 5.80
CA LEU A 38 3.32 9.30 6.34
C LEU A 38 2.69 9.18 7.74
N ILE A 39 3.38 9.67 8.77
CA ILE A 39 2.96 9.56 10.17
C ILE A 39 2.23 10.83 10.60
N ASN A 40 0.99 10.67 11.05
CA ASN A 40 0.19 11.74 11.61
C ASN A 40 0.86 12.32 12.88
N GLN A 41 1.08 13.64 12.89
CA GLN A 41 1.65 14.42 13.99
C GLN A 41 0.57 15.19 14.77
N GLY A 42 -0.72 14.91 14.52
CA GLY A 42 -1.85 15.68 14.99
C GLY A 42 -2.26 16.80 14.02
N GLU A 43 -3.50 17.27 14.14
CA GLU A 43 -4.04 18.38 13.34
C GLU A 43 -3.87 18.20 11.82
N ALA A 44 -4.01 16.96 11.33
CA ALA A 44 -3.82 16.59 9.93
C ALA A 44 -2.44 16.97 9.34
N ARG A 45 -1.43 17.12 10.19
CA ARG A 45 -0.03 17.25 9.77
C ARG A 45 0.61 15.88 9.68
N PHE A 46 1.31 15.61 8.58
CA PHE A 46 1.97 14.33 8.34
C PHE A 46 3.46 14.52 8.12
N ARG A 47 4.28 13.67 8.76
CA ARG A 47 5.73 13.59 8.54
C ARG A 47 6.04 12.36 7.70
N ASP A 48 6.95 12.51 6.73
CA ASP A 48 7.45 11.38 5.95
C ASP A 48 8.50 10.61 6.77
N ASP A 49 8.19 9.36 7.11
CA ASP A 49 9.04 8.43 7.85
C ASP A 49 9.54 7.27 6.99
N THR A 50 9.33 7.34 5.67
CA THR A 50 9.56 6.25 4.73
C THR A 50 10.97 5.67 4.88
N ALA A 51 11.99 6.53 4.85
CA ALA A 51 13.39 6.08 4.91
C ALA A 51 13.78 5.47 6.27
N ALA A 52 13.06 5.84 7.34
CA ALA A 52 13.34 5.34 8.68
C ALA A 52 12.59 4.03 8.99
N ARG A 53 11.49 3.75 8.28
CA ARG A 53 10.57 2.68 8.68
C ARG A 53 10.21 1.68 7.58
N LEU A 54 10.31 2.02 6.30
CA LEU A 54 10.01 1.07 5.22
C LEU A 54 11.28 0.56 4.54
N PRO A 55 11.31 -0.72 4.09
CA PRO A 55 12.35 -1.20 3.20
C PRO A 55 12.44 -0.35 1.94
N ALA A 56 13.67 -0.03 1.52
CA ALA A 56 13.91 0.68 0.27
C ALA A 56 13.67 -0.25 -0.93
N HIS A 57 12.92 0.23 -1.92
CA HIS A 57 12.61 -0.49 -3.15
C HIS A 57 12.53 0.44 -4.37
N ARG A 58 12.41 -0.17 -5.56
CA ARG A 58 12.36 0.54 -6.86
C ARG A 58 11.19 0.15 -7.76
N PHE A 59 10.28 -0.68 -7.27
CA PHE A 59 9.02 -0.99 -7.96
C PHE A 59 7.92 0.00 -7.56
N SER A 60 6.91 0.18 -8.40
CA SER A 60 5.70 0.93 -8.08
C SER A 60 4.67 0.04 -7.39
N SER A 61 4.05 0.55 -6.33
CA SER A 61 2.89 -0.05 -5.67
C SER A 61 1.60 0.62 -6.12
N TRP A 62 0.62 -0.16 -6.58
CA TRP A 62 -0.66 0.36 -7.09
C TRP A 62 -1.83 0.06 -6.15
N GLY A 63 -1.76 -1.07 -5.46
CA GLY A 63 -2.71 -1.46 -4.43
C GLY A 63 -1.94 -2.00 -3.23
N GLY A 64 -2.59 -2.00 -2.09
CA GLY A 64 -2.08 -2.62 -0.89
C GLY A 64 -3.17 -2.78 0.13
N THR A 65 -2.90 -3.58 1.15
CA THR A 65 -3.78 -3.78 2.30
C THR A 65 -2.95 -3.87 3.57
N VAL A 66 -3.58 -3.44 4.65
CA VAL A 66 -3.09 -3.71 6.01
C VAL A 66 -3.62 -5.10 6.40
N VAL A 67 -2.82 -5.95 7.02
CA VAL A 67 -3.25 -7.28 7.51
C VAL A 67 -2.22 -7.72 8.55
N ASP A 68 -2.63 -8.42 9.60
CA ASP A 68 -1.71 -9.04 10.55
C ASP A 68 -1.45 -10.46 10.03
N VAL A 69 -0.31 -10.68 9.36
CA VAL A 69 -0.04 -11.93 8.62
C VAL A 69 0.44 -13.03 9.56
N ASN A 70 1.06 -12.66 10.67
CA ASN A 70 1.63 -13.59 11.64
C ASN A 70 0.91 -13.64 12.99
N GLU A 71 -0.24 -12.96 13.10
CA GLU A 71 -1.12 -12.94 14.27
C GLU A 71 -0.43 -12.47 15.56
N ASP A 72 0.50 -11.51 15.45
CA ASP A 72 1.18 -10.95 16.62
C ASP A 72 0.48 -9.72 17.21
N GLY A 73 -0.65 -9.30 16.63
CA GLY A 73 -1.43 -8.15 17.04
C GLY A 73 -0.90 -6.82 16.47
N HIS A 74 0.13 -6.85 15.63
CA HIS A 74 0.64 -5.68 14.94
C HIS A 74 0.26 -5.69 13.46
N PRO A 75 -0.25 -4.57 12.92
CA PRO A 75 -0.64 -4.52 11.52
C PRO A 75 0.57 -4.52 10.59
N ASP A 76 0.62 -5.48 9.67
CA ASP A 76 1.58 -5.56 8.57
C ASP A 76 1.04 -4.91 7.29
N LEU A 77 1.91 -4.79 6.29
CA LEU A 77 1.57 -4.27 4.97
C LEU A 77 1.80 -5.32 3.90
N VAL A 78 0.79 -5.54 3.07
CA VAL A 78 0.93 -6.29 1.81
C VAL A 78 0.68 -5.34 0.66
N VAL A 79 1.66 -5.18 -0.24
CA VAL A 79 1.63 -4.19 -1.32
C VAL A 79 1.91 -4.83 -2.67
N SER A 80 1.21 -4.35 -3.70
CA SER A 80 1.48 -4.80 -5.06
C SER A 80 2.80 -4.25 -5.53
N ALA A 81 3.43 -4.96 -6.46
CA ALA A 81 4.70 -4.53 -7.03
C ALA A 81 4.66 -4.70 -8.54
N ILE A 82 5.01 -3.63 -9.26
CA ILE A 82 5.20 -3.63 -10.70
C ILE A 82 6.43 -2.79 -11.01
N ALA A 83 7.30 -3.27 -11.91
CA ALA A 83 8.40 -2.46 -12.42
C ALA A 83 7.92 -1.59 -13.59
N VAL A 84 8.23 -0.29 -13.51
CA VAL A 84 7.92 0.73 -14.51
C VAL A 84 9.24 1.39 -14.95
N PRO A 85 9.49 1.59 -16.26
CA PRO A 85 8.59 1.37 -17.40
C PRO A 85 8.38 -0.13 -17.75
N GLY A 86 7.37 -0.40 -18.58
CA GLY A 86 7.12 -1.74 -19.15
C GLY A 86 6.12 -2.61 -18.40
N PHE A 87 5.61 -2.17 -17.24
CA PHE A 87 4.63 -2.90 -16.43
C PHE A 87 5.07 -4.35 -16.18
N VAL A 88 6.34 -4.56 -15.84
CA VAL A 88 6.89 -5.90 -15.64
C VAL A 88 6.27 -6.48 -14.35
N PRO A 89 5.64 -7.67 -14.41
CA PRO A 89 4.99 -8.27 -13.25
C PRO A 89 6.03 -8.60 -12.19
N LEU A 90 5.73 -8.29 -10.93
CA LEU A 90 6.55 -8.67 -9.78
C LEU A 90 5.69 -9.42 -8.77
N GLN A 91 6.36 -10.15 -7.89
CA GLN A 91 5.73 -10.75 -6.73
C GLN A 91 5.16 -9.65 -5.83
N VAL A 92 3.98 -9.88 -5.25
CA VAL A 92 3.46 -9.03 -4.17
C VAL A 92 4.47 -9.00 -3.02
N ARG A 93 4.55 -7.88 -2.29
CA ARG A 93 5.47 -7.70 -1.17
C ARG A 93 4.73 -7.73 0.14
N ALA A 94 5.36 -8.30 1.16
CA ALA A 94 4.87 -8.27 2.53
C ALA A 94 5.94 -7.67 3.44
N TRP A 95 5.52 -6.71 4.24
CA TRP A 95 6.37 -5.99 5.19
C TRP A 95 5.75 -6.12 6.57
N GLN A 96 6.45 -6.82 7.46
CA GLN A 96 6.01 -7.13 8.80
C GLN A 96 6.37 -6.01 9.77
N ASN A 97 5.47 -5.68 10.70
CA ASN A 97 5.68 -4.72 11.77
C ASN A 97 5.68 -5.44 13.11
N ASP A 98 6.80 -5.42 13.83
CA ASP A 98 6.92 -6.04 15.16
C ASP A 98 6.60 -5.07 16.32
N GLY A 99 6.01 -3.91 16.00
CA GLY A 99 5.73 -2.84 16.95
C GLY A 99 6.96 -2.03 17.39
N LYS A 100 8.19 -2.37 16.96
CA LYS A 100 9.43 -1.73 17.43
C LYS A 100 9.91 -0.57 16.56
N GLY A 101 9.22 -0.28 15.46
CA GLY A 101 9.52 0.89 14.63
C GLY A 101 9.58 0.55 13.15
N PRO A 102 10.68 -0.03 12.64
CA PRO A 102 10.84 -0.35 11.23
C PRO A 102 10.10 -1.63 10.82
N PHE A 103 9.62 -1.65 9.59
CA PHE A 103 9.07 -2.83 8.96
C PHE A 103 10.18 -3.73 8.40
N THR A 104 9.97 -5.04 8.45
CA THR A 104 10.87 -6.06 7.90
C THR A 104 10.28 -6.66 6.64
N ASP A 105 11.07 -6.80 5.57
CA ASP A 105 10.61 -7.51 4.36
C ASP A 105 10.58 -9.03 4.61
N VAL A 106 9.37 -9.57 4.66
CA VAL A 106 9.09 -11.01 4.89
C VAL A 106 8.50 -11.66 3.64
N THR A 107 8.60 -11.01 2.48
CA THR A 107 7.98 -11.47 1.24
C THR A 107 8.34 -12.92 0.91
N ALA A 108 9.62 -13.28 1.07
CA ALA A 108 10.11 -14.60 0.70
C ALA A 108 9.53 -15.73 1.58
N SER A 109 9.12 -15.43 2.81
CA SER A 109 8.59 -16.42 3.75
C SER A 109 7.07 -16.53 3.70
N VAL A 110 6.35 -15.43 3.46
CA VAL A 110 4.88 -15.41 3.60
C VAL A 110 4.12 -15.29 2.28
N ILE A 111 4.74 -14.75 1.22
CA ILE A 111 4.06 -14.55 -0.07
C ILE A 111 4.57 -15.59 -1.08
N PRO A 112 3.73 -16.50 -1.60
CA PRO A 112 4.17 -17.46 -2.60
C PRO A 112 4.50 -16.77 -3.93
N ARG A 113 5.48 -17.30 -4.67
CA ARG A 113 5.88 -16.77 -5.99
C ARG A 113 4.77 -16.85 -7.04
N THR A 114 3.73 -17.64 -6.81
CA THR A 114 2.53 -17.72 -7.67
C THR A 114 1.74 -16.40 -7.72
N THR A 115 2.03 -15.46 -6.81
CA THR A 115 1.51 -14.08 -6.82
C THR A 115 2.22 -13.14 -7.79
N VAL A 116 3.29 -13.60 -8.48
CA VAL A 116 3.94 -12.80 -9.53
C VAL A 116 2.90 -12.46 -10.61
N GLY A 117 2.63 -11.17 -10.76
CA GLY A 117 1.59 -10.68 -11.66
C GLY A 117 1.56 -9.16 -11.70
N ARG A 118 0.58 -8.63 -12.43
CA ARG A 118 0.28 -7.19 -12.42
C ARG A 118 -0.91 -6.98 -11.52
N SER A 119 -0.67 -6.73 -10.24
CA SER A 119 -1.75 -6.60 -9.25
C SER A 119 -2.10 -5.14 -8.99
N TRP A 120 -3.39 -4.81 -9.10
CA TRP A 120 -3.90 -3.44 -8.94
C TRP A 120 -4.76 -3.25 -7.69
N SER A 121 -5.38 -4.32 -7.19
CA SER A 121 -6.25 -4.27 -6.02
C SER A 121 -6.03 -5.47 -5.13
N MET A 122 -6.31 -5.28 -3.85
CA MET A 122 -6.33 -6.32 -2.84
C MET A 122 -7.54 -6.11 -1.94
N ALA A 123 -8.17 -7.19 -1.54
CA ALA A 123 -9.18 -7.24 -0.50
C ALA A 123 -8.73 -8.22 0.58
N ARG A 124 -9.17 -7.98 1.82
CA ARG A 124 -8.95 -8.88 2.94
C ARG A 124 -10.27 -9.27 3.59
N GLY A 125 -10.34 -10.47 4.13
CA GLY A 125 -11.47 -10.97 4.91
C GLY A 125 -11.31 -12.44 5.23
N ASP A 126 -12.00 -12.91 6.25
CA ASP A 126 -12.10 -14.33 6.60
C ASP A 126 -13.00 -15.01 5.55
N LEU A 127 -12.39 -15.71 4.58
CA LEU A 127 -13.07 -16.28 3.42
C LEU A 127 -13.26 -17.79 3.53
N ASP A 128 -12.52 -18.46 4.40
CA ASP A 128 -12.69 -19.88 4.71
C ASP A 128 -13.38 -20.14 6.07
N GLY A 129 -13.60 -19.12 6.88
CA GLY A 129 -14.34 -19.18 8.14
C GLY A 129 -13.48 -19.59 9.34
N ASP A 130 -12.16 -19.53 9.24
CA ASP A 130 -11.24 -19.92 10.30
C ASP A 130 -10.95 -18.78 11.31
N GLY A 131 -11.52 -17.60 11.09
CA GLY A 131 -11.34 -16.41 11.92
C GLY A 131 -10.09 -15.60 11.60
N LYS A 132 -9.32 -15.96 10.56
CA LYS A 132 -8.11 -15.27 10.12
C LYS A 132 -8.33 -14.52 8.80
N PRO A 133 -7.68 -13.37 8.61
CA PRO A 133 -7.92 -12.54 7.42
C PRO A 133 -7.17 -13.04 6.17
N ASP A 134 -7.89 -13.68 5.26
CA ASP A 134 -7.39 -14.08 3.94
C ASP A 134 -7.21 -12.91 2.98
N LEU A 135 -6.41 -13.12 1.93
CA LEU A 135 -6.09 -12.10 0.94
C LEU A 135 -6.57 -12.48 -0.46
N PHE A 136 -7.41 -11.64 -1.05
CA PHE A 136 -7.82 -11.73 -2.44
C PHE A 136 -7.11 -10.65 -3.28
N ILE A 137 -6.27 -11.08 -4.22
CA ILE A 137 -5.40 -10.22 -5.02
C ILE A 137 -5.92 -10.21 -6.46
N GLY A 138 -6.34 -9.02 -6.92
CA GLY A 138 -6.74 -8.80 -8.30
C GLY A 138 -5.54 -8.81 -9.24
N GLY A 139 -5.70 -9.43 -10.41
CA GLY A 139 -4.67 -9.50 -11.46
C GLY A 139 -5.11 -8.83 -12.77
N TRP A 140 -4.20 -8.09 -13.41
CA TRP A 140 -4.39 -7.53 -14.74
C TRP A 140 -3.63 -8.34 -15.78
N GLN A 141 -4.35 -8.86 -16.79
CA GLN A 141 -3.85 -9.84 -17.76
C GLN A 141 -3.28 -11.12 -17.10
N SER A 142 -3.70 -11.40 -15.87
CA SER A 142 -3.43 -12.63 -15.15
C SER A 142 -4.68 -13.03 -14.37
N GLN A 143 -4.70 -14.25 -13.86
CA GLN A 143 -5.73 -14.69 -12.93
C GLN A 143 -5.57 -13.99 -11.57
N ALA A 144 -6.67 -13.82 -10.85
CA ALA A 144 -6.67 -13.43 -9.45
C ALA A 144 -6.02 -14.53 -8.57
N ARG A 145 -5.63 -14.17 -7.35
CA ARG A 145 -5.06 -15.09 -6.36
C ARG A 145 -5.83 -14.93 -5.05
N LEU A 146 -6.25 -16.05 -4.48
CA LEU A 146 -6.71 -16.13 -3.10
C LEU A 146 -5.59 -16.78 -2.28
N LEU A 147 -5.15 -16.11 -1.23
CA LEU A 147 -4.21 -16.63 -0.26
C LEU A 147 -4.98 -16.81 1.04
N LEU A 148 -5.10 -18.07 1.46
CA LEU A 148 -5.65 -18.41 2.75
C LEU A 148 -4.54 -18.31 3.80
N THR A 149 -4.80 -17.59 4.89
CA THR A 149 -3.78 -17.24 5.90
C THR A 149 -3.78 -18.19 7.10
N GLY A 150 -4.66 -19.19 7.10
CA GLY A 150 -4.80 -20.22 8.11
C GLY A 150 -4.03 -21.52 7.87
N ASN A 151 -4.27 -22.47 8.77
CA ASN A 151 -3.76 -23.83 8.60
C ASN A 151 -4.45 -24.52 7.42
N ARG A 152 -3.67 -25.38 6.78
CA ARG A 152 -3.94 -26.03 5.49
C ARG A 152 -5.35 -26.62 5.40
N ILE A 153 -6.03 -26.34 4.27
CA ILE A 153 -7.25 -27.05 3.87
C ILE A 153 -6.84 -28.45 3.40
N ASP A 154 -6.59 -29.35 4.33
CA ASP A 154 -6.56 -30.77 4.07
C ASP A 154 -7.56 -31.48 4.98
N GLU A 155 -8.68 -31.84 4.33
CA GLU A 155 -9.72 -32.84 4.64
C GLU A 155 -10.19 -33.06 6.09
#